data_AF-A0A1C5HPB7-F1
#
_entry.id   AF-A0A1C5HPB7-F1
#
_cell.length_a   1.000
_cell.length_b   1.000
_cell.length_c   1.000
_cell.angle_alpha   90.00
_cell.angle_beta   90.00
_cell.angle_gamma   90.00
#
_symmetry.space_group_name_H-M   'P 1'
#
loop_
_entity.id
_entity.type
_entity.pdbx_description
1 polymer ?
#
loop_
_entity_poly.entity_id
_entity_poly.type
_entity_poly.pdbx_seq_one_letter_code
_entity_poly.pdbx_strand_id
1 'polypeptide(L)'
;MLDSVRVSLVHDTPPALPDFTQWPSFPFEGEIRLKQLDDPVPVEPPRKGEAHRECTACNAPDDAYIWVGERWRVRAMDRPTGLPMVLILESRSHLDLGDLPNLLAAELGVMTVRLERAIRSLDGVARVHVNRWGDGSAHLHMWFLARPYGRLQLRGTFLSLWDSILPPISEAQWRENLALVAAWLAEFGGRPLAEPSRIQWQAPSSLADQSDAAQRSAEEEAVSVIEAEEEIPLPADGKAADAHDVGQAADEATTGRSASGSDAGSYDAAGSGTDVSAADLRSETASGSPRTDAAASGDARTGDSRASDGR
;
A
#
# COMPACT_ATOMS: atom_id res chain seq x y z
N MET A 1 11.31 39.58 28.14
CA MET A 1 10.01 39.12 28.67
C MET A 1 9.69 37.85 27.91
N LEU A 2 9.73 36.70 28.58
CA LEU A 2 9.36 35.41 27.99
C LEU A 2 7.83 35.39 27.93
N ASP A 3 7.28 35.42 26.72
CA ASP A 3 5.84 35.30 26.52
C ASP A 3 5.38 33.96 27.09
N SER A 4 4.66 34.05 28.19
CA SER A 4 4.01 32.93 28.86
C SER A 4 2.85 32.48 27.99
N VAL A 5 3.06 31.41 27.23
CA VAL A 5 1.97 30.73 26.52
C VAL A 5 1.08 30.08 27.58
N ARG A 6 -0.05 30.72 27.87
CA ARG A 6 -1.14 30.11 28.64
C ARG A 6 -1.80 29.04 27.77
N VAL A 7 -1.60 27.78 28.15
CA VAL A 7 -2.38 26.65 27.63
C VAL A 7 -3.77 26.76 28.26
N SER A 8 -4.76 27.19 27.48
CA SER A 8 -6.16 27.00 27.85
C SER A 8 -6.45 25.50 27.74
N LEU A 9 -6.73 24.86 28.87
CA LEU A 9 -7.24 23.49 28.92
C LEU A 9 -8.55 23.43 28.13
N VAL A 10 -8.52 22.82 26.94
CA VAL A 10 -9.73 22.31 26.31
C VAL A 10 -10.13 21.07 27.11
N HIS A 11 -11.39 21.02 27.54
CA HIS A 11 -11.89 20.01 28.48
C HIS A 11 -11.88 18.57 27.93
N ASP A 12 -11.49 18.36 26.67
CA ASP A 12 -11.62 17.07 25.97
C ASP A 12 -10.30 16.53 25.37
N THR A 13 -9.14 17.14 25.66
CA THR A 13 -7.85 16.56 25.26
C THR A 13 -7.25 15.76 26.43
N PRO A 14 -6.96 14.45 26.27
CA PRO A 14 -6.35 13.66 27.34
C PRO A 14 -5.05 14.31 27.84
N PRO A 15 -4.80 14.34 29.16
CA PRO A 15 -3.63 14.99 29.73
C PRO A 15 -2.31 14.25 29.40
N ALA A 16 -2.39 13.03 28.89
CA ALA A 16 -1.26 12.16 28.56
C ALA A 16 -1.34 11.71 27.10
N LEU A 17 -0.17 11.36 26.53
CA LEU A 17 -0.10 10.77 25.20
C LEU A 17 -0.81 9.42 25.16
N PRO A 18 -1.53 9.09 24.08
CA PRO A 18 -2.15 7.78 23.91
C PRO A 18 -1.13 6.63 23.84
N ASP A 19 -1.56 5.44 24.24
CA ASP A 19 -0.71 4.23 24.27
C ASP A 19 -0.11 3.84 22.90
N PHE A 20 -0.78 4.19 21.79
CA PHE A 20 -0.26 3.89 20.46
C PHE A 20 1.08 4.55 20.15
N THR A 21 1.45 5.59 20.91
CA THR A 21 2.77 6.25 20.79
C THR A 21 3.92 5.35 21.21
N GLN A 22 3.64 4.27 21.97
CA GLN A 22 4.61 3.27 22.38
C GLN A 22 4.62 2.04 21.47
N TRP A 23 3.75 1.99 20.46
CA TRP A 23 3.70 0.84 19.56
C TRP A 23 4.95 0.81 18.69
N PRO A 24 5.54 -0.37 18.40
CA PRO A 24 6.70 -0.47 17.53
C PRO A 24 6.47 0.16 16.14
N SER A 25 5.23 0.18 15.64
CA SER A 25 4.91 0.77 14.35
C SER A 25 4.76 2.30 14.36
N PHE A 26 4.77 2.94 15.52
CA PHE A 26 4.71 4.39 15.62
C PHE A 26 6.03 5.00 15.08
N PRO A 27 5.99 5.97 14.16
CA PRO A 27 7.18 6.35 13.39
C PRO A 27 8.08 7.42 14.03
N PHE A 28 7.68 8.00 15.17
CA PHE A 28 8.38 9.15 15.75
C PHE A 28 8.95 8.83 17.13
N GLU A 29 10.13 9.40 17.41
CA GLU A 29 10.78 9.39 18.71
C GLU A 29 10.98 10.83 19.21
N GLY A 30 11.20 10.99 20.52
CA GLY A 30 11.49 12.27 21.15
C GLY A 30 10.31 12.89 21.90
N GLU A 31 10.42 14.17 22.23
CA GLU A 31 9.38 14.91 22.96
C GLU A 31 8.20 15.25 22.03
N ILE A 32 7.11 14.48 22.15
CA ILE A 32 5.89 14.67 21.37
C ILE A 32 4.82 15.32 22.24
N ARG A 33 4.08 16.25 21.64
CA ARG A 33 2.95 16.94 22.29
C ARG A 33 1.69 16.75 21.47
N LEU A 34 0.58 16.49 22.15
CA LEU A 34 -0.73 16.42 21.52
C LEU A 34 -1.15 17.83 21.08
N LYS A 35 -1.56 17.97 19.81
CA LYS A 35 -2.10 19.24 19.31
C LYS A 35 -3.46 19.48 19.97
N GLN A 36 -3.69 20.71 20.43
CA GLN A 36 -5.02 21.13 20.87
C GLN A 36 -6.00 21.00 19.70
N LEU A 37 -7.15 20.38 19.95
CA LEU A 37 -8.21 20.27 18.96
C LEU A 37 -8.86 21.65 18.77
N ASP A 38 -9.09 22.03 17.51
CA ASP A 38 -9.80 23.26 17.17
C ASP A 38 -11.31 23.11 17.52
N ASP A 39 -12.00 24.22 17.73
CA ASP A 39 -13.43 24.21 18.05
C ASP A 39 -14.26 23.57 16.90
N PRO A 40 -15.35 22.84 17.20
CA PRO A 40 -16.23 22.31 16.17
C PRO A 40 -16.81 23.41 15.27
N VAL A 41 -16.78 23.18 13.95
CA VAL A 41 -17.40 24.08 12.98
C VAL A 41 -18.85 23.66 12.70
N PRO A 42 -19.79 24.60 12.48
CA PRO A 42 -21.19 24.26 12.22
C PRO A 42 -21.43 23.63 10.84
N VAL A 43 -20.55 23.91 9.86
CA VAL A 43 -20.60 23.39 8.50
C VAL A 43 -19.17 23.15 8.03
N GLU A 44 -18.88 21.95 7.56
CA GLU A 44 -17.58 21.63 6.96
C GLU A 44 -17.45 22.24 5.56
N PRO A 45 -16.25 22.67 5.15
CA PRO A 45 -16.02 23.07 3.77
C PRO A 45 -16.33 21.91 2.80
N PRO A 46 -17.05 22.15 1.71
CA PRO A 46 -17.36 21.11 0.74
C PRO A 46 -16.09 20.56 0.08
N ARG A 47 -16.09 19.25 -0.17
CA ARG A 47 -14.98 18.51 -0.75
C ARG A 47 -14.76 18.90 -2.22
N LYS A 48 -13.61 18.51 -2.78
CA LYS A 48 -13.40 18.61 -4.24
C LYS A 48 -14.43 17.77 -4.97
N GLY A 49 -15.02 18.30 -6.04
CA GLY A 49 -16.08 17.65 -6.80
C GLY A 49 -17.50 17.77 -6.21
N GLU A 50 -17.67 18.29 -5.00
CA GLU A 50 -19.00 18.41 -4.37
C GLU A 50 -19.81 19.60 -4.89
N ALA A 51 -21.15 19.49 -4.94
CA ALA A 51 -22.08 20.58 -5.27
C ALA A 51 -21.69 21.38 -6.54
N HIS A 52 -21.41 20.67 -7.64
CA HIS A 52 -21.00 21.22 -8.94
C HIS A 52 -19.58 21.78 -9.02
N ARG A 53 -18.75 21.60 -7.99
CA ARG A 53 -17.31 21.92 -8.08
C ARG A 53 -16.62 21.00 -9.08
N GLU A 54 -15.55 21.49 -9.68
CA GLU A 54 -14.74 20.68 -10.59
C GLU A 54 -14.23 19.42 -9.89
N CYS A 55 -14.45 18.28 -10.54
CA CYS A 55 -13.99 16.98 -10.08
C CYS A 55 -12.78 16.56 -10.92
N THR A 56 -11.62 16.47 -10.28
CA THR A 56 -10.37 16.06 -10.94
C THR A 56 -10.49 14.67 -11.57
N ALA A 57 -11.08 13.69 -10.87
CA ALA A 57 -11.21 12.33 -11.40
C ALA A 57 -12.21 12.22 -12.56
N CYS A 58 -13.28 13.02 -12.58
CA CYS A 58 -14.21 13.06 -13.71
C CYS A 58 -13.56 13.67 -14.97
N ASN A 59 -12.72 14.69 -14.78
CA ASN A 59 -12.05 15.38 -15.87
C ASN A 59 -10.74 14.69 -16.32
N ALA A 60 -10.24 13.73 -15.54
CA ALA A 60 -9.01 13.02 -15.86
C ALA A 60 -9.21 12.14 -17.11
N PRO A 61 -8.37 12.32 -18.15
CA PRO A 61 -8.37 11.44 -19.31
C PRO A 61 -7.92 10.02 -18.92
N ASP A 62 -8.28 9.04 -19.75
CA ASP A 62 -7.95 7.64 -19.49
C ASP A 62 -6.43 7.38 -19.40
N ASP A 63 -5.60 8.14 -20.10
CA ASP A 63 -4.12 8.01 -20.09
C ASP A 63 -3.47 8.47 -18.77
N ALA A 64 -4.21 9.10 -17.87
CA ALA A 64 -3.78 9.39 -16.51
C ALA A 64 -3.81 8.16 -15.58
N TYR A 65 -4.30 7.02 -16.06
CA TYR A 65 -4.50 5.79 -15.30
C TYR A 65 -3.57 4.68 -15.79
N ILE A 66 -3.25 3.71 -14.93
CA ILE A 66 -2.45 2.53 -15.31
C ILE A 66 -3.31 1.42 -15.92
N TRP A 67 -4.60 1.42 -15.60
CA TRP A 67 -5.59 0.49 -16.13
C TRP A 67 -6.96 1.16 -16.16
N VAL A 68 -7.71 0.91 -17.23
CA VAL A 68 -9.07 1.42 -17.42
C VAL A 68 -10.03 0.31 -17.82
N GLY A 69 -11.10 0.15 -17.05
CA GLY A 69 -12.24 -0.70 -17.36
C GLY A 69 -13.47 0.12 -17.74
N GLU A 70 -14.59 -0.59 -17.94
CA GLU A 70 -15.86 0.03 -18.31
C GLU A 70 -16.42 0.93 -17.19
N ARG A 71 -16.29 0.52 -15.93
CA ARG A 71 -16.86 1.23 -14.75
C ARG A 71 -15.82 1.66 -13.72
N TRP A 72 -14.61 1.15 -13.82
CA TRP A 72 -13.53 1.33 -12.84
C TRP A 72 -12.24 1.74 -13.53
N ARG A 73 -11.40 2.50 -12.83
CA ARG A 73 -10.07 2.90 -13.28
C ARG A 73 -9.09 2.77 -12.11
N VAL A 74 -7.82 2.48 -12.40
CA VAL A 74 -6.77 2.37 -11.39
C VAL A 74 -5.68 3.40 -11.68
N ARG A 75 -5.45 4.29 -10.70
CA ARG A 75 -4.46 5.37 -10.78
C ARG A 75 -3.27 5.05 -9.89
N ALA A 76 -2.08 5.45 -10.35
CA ALA A 76 -0.88 5.46 -9.54
C ALA A 76 -0.64 6.86 -8.94
N MET A 77 0.35 6.96 -8.06
CA MET A 77 0.91 8.27 -7.70
C MET A 77 1.66 8.87 -8.89
N ASP A 78 1.94 10.17 -8.86
CA ASP A 78 2.62 10.84 -9.98
C ASP A 78 4.14 10.53 -10.00
N ARG A 79 4.67 9.98 -8.91
CA ARG A 79 6.07 9.59 -8.72
C ARG A 79 6.18 8.41 -7.74
N PRO A 80 7.31 7.69 -7.72
CA PRO A 80 7.54 6.62 -6.74
C PRO A 80 7.40 7.12 -5.30
N THR A 81 6.86 6.25 -4.44
CA THR A 81 6.71 6.49 -2.99
C THR A 81 7.62 5.57 -2.19
N GLY A 82 7.62 5.71 -0.85
CA GLY A 82 8.43 4.88 0.04
C GLY A 82 7.99 3.42 0.09
N LEU A 83 6.75 3.12 -0.29
CA LEU A 83 6.21 1.77 -0.39
C LEU A 83 6.42 1.14 -1.78
N PRO A 84 6.47 -0.21 -1.88
CA PRO A 84 6.59 -0.92 -3.15
C PRO A 84 5.52 -0.55 -4.19
N MET A 85 4.31 -0.22 -3.72
CA MET A 85 3.20 0.20 -4.55
C MET A 85 2.14 0.93 -3.74
N VAL A 86 1.64 2.05 -4.28
CA VAL A 86 0.46 2.78 -3.79
C VAL A 86 -0.45 3.07 -4.96
N LEU A 87 -1.67 2.53 -4.93
CA LEU A 87 -2.66 2.66 -5.99
C LEU A 87 -4.00 3.17 -5.46
N ILE A 88 -4.75 3.79 -6.36
CA ILE A 88 -6.10 4.27 -6.10
C ILE A 88 -7.04 3.61 -7.11
N LEU A 89 -8.07 2.92 -6.62
CA LEU A 89 -9.19 2.45 -7.43
C LEU A 89 -10.29 3.52 -7.40
N GLU A 90 -10.74 3.96 -8.56
CA GLU A 90 -11.80 4.98 -8.70
C GLU A 90 -12.92 4.47 -9.61
N SER A 91 -14.16 4.84 -9.32
CA SER A 91 -15.26 4.66 -10.27
C SER A 91 -15.10 5.62 -11.45
N ARG A 92 -15.68 5.28 -12.60
CA ARG A 92 -15.84 6.24 -13.70
C ARG A 92 -16.95 7.25 -13.40
N SER A 93 -18.07 6.76 -12.88
CA SER A 93 -19.18 7.60 -12.44
C SER A 93 -18.81 8.39 -11.20
N HIS A 94 -19.26 9.64 -11.12
CA HIS A 94 -19.16 10.47 -9.93
C HIS A 94 -20.14 9.98 -8.88
N LEU A 95 -19.67 9.18 -7.94
CA LEU A 95 -20.44 8.60 -6.84
C LEU A 95 -19.60 8.72 -5.57
N ASP A 96 -20.22 8.85 -4.39
CA ASP A 96 -19.57 8.49 -3.14
C ASP A 96 -19.83 7.00 -2.82
N LEU A 97 -19.13 6.46 -1.82
CA LEU A 97 -19.26 5.06 -1.42
C LEU A 97 -20.70 4.69 -1.04
N GLY A 98 -21.40 5.58 -0.34
CA GLY A 98 -22.79 5.38 0.08
C GLY A 98 -23.80 5.45 -1.06
N ASP A 99 -23.42 6.04 -2.20
CA ASP A 99 -24.30 6.23 -3.36
C ASP A 99 -24.20 5.07 -4.37
N LEU A 100 -23.33 4.08 -4.11
CA LEU A 100 -23.13 2.96 -5.01
C LEU A 100 -24.40 2.12 -5.16
N PRO A 101 -24.93 1.95 -6.39
CA PRO A 101 -25.94 0.93 -6.66
C PRO A 101 -25.40 -0.47 -6.35
N ASN A 102 -26.29 -1.41 -5.99
CA ASN A 102 -25.91 -2.78 -5.59
C ASN A 102 -24.94 -3.49 -6.54
N LEU A 103 -25.11 -3.30 -7.86
CA LEU A 103 -24.21 -3.89 -8.85
C LEU A 103 -22.79 -3.32 -8.76
N LEU A 104 -22.64 -1.99 -8.62
CA LEU A 104 -21.33 -1.36 -8.45
C LEU A 104 -20.73 -1.68 -7.07
N ALA A 105 -21.55 -1.79 -6.02
CA ALA A 105 -21.07 -2.22 -4.70
C ALA A 105 -20.51 -3.66 -4.74
N ALA A 106 -21.18 -4.57 -5.46
CA ALA A 106 -20.68 -5.93 -5.67
C ALA A 106 -19.36 -5.93 -6.48
N GLU A 107 -19.29 -5.13 -7.54
CA GLU A 107 -18.08 -4.98 -8.33
C GLU A 107 -16.92 -4.36 -7.56
N LEU A 108 -17.19 -3.41 -6.66
CA LEU A 108 -16.18 -2.84 -5.77
C LEU A 108 -15.52 -3.93 -4.92
N GLY A 109 -16.30 -4.86 -4.37
CA GLY A 109 -15.78 -6.01 -3.64
C GLY A 109 -14.88 -6.89 -4.51
N VAL A 110 -15.31 -7.19 -5.74
CA VAL A 110 -14.51 -7.97 -6.71
C VAL A 110 -13.22 -7.25 -7.09
N MET A 111 -13.30 -5.95 -7.39
CA MET A 111 -12.13 -5.13 -7.77
C MET A 111 -11.16 -4.98 -6.61
N THR A 112 -11.64 -4.89 -5.37
CA THR A 112 -10.80 -4.87 -4.18
C THR A 112 -9.96 -6.14 -4.07
N VAL A 113 -10.57 -7.31 -4.23
CA VAL A 113 -9.85 -8.60 -4.19
C VAL A 113 -8.87 -8.74 -5.37
N ARG A 114 -9.28 -8.32 -6.57
CA ARG A 114 -8.43 -8.35 -7.77
C ARG A 114 -7.18 -7.50 -7.59
N LEU A 115 -7.35 -6.26 -7.19
CA LEU A 115 -6.23 -5.33 -7.01
C LEU A 115 -5.33 -5.74 -5.83
N GLU A 116 -5.90 -6.24 -4.73
CA GLU A 116 -5.15 -6.84 -3.63
C GLU A 116 -4.22 -7.95 -4.11
N ARG A 117 -4.75 -8.90 -4.91
CA ARG A 117 -3.99 -10.02 -5.44
C ARG A 117 -2.90 -9.58 -6.42
N ALA A 118 -3.22 -8.66 -7.33
CA ALA A 118 -2.27 -8.11 -8.29
C ALA A 118 -1.08 -7.42 -7.58
N ILE A 119 -1.36 -6.62 -6.56
CA ILE A 119 -0.31 -5.95 -5.79
C ILE A 119 0.47 -6.96 -4.94
N ARG A 120 -0.20 -7.93 -4.31
CA ARG A 120 0.47 -8.94 -3.48
C ARG A 120 1.32 -9.93 -4.29
N SER A 121 1.06 -10.09 -5.59
CA SER A 121 1.92 -10.90 -6.47
C SER A 121 3.24 -10.21 -6.83
N LEU A 122 3.42 -8.92 -6.50
CA LEU A 122 4.69 -8.25 -6.68
C LEU A 122 5.74 -8.79 -5.69
N ASP A 123 6.98 -8.89 -6.16
CA ASP A 123 8.08 -9.32 -5.32
C ASP A 123 8.28 -8.39 -4.12
N GLY A 124 8.54 -8.98 -2.96
CA GLY A 124 8.78 -8.24 -1.73
C GLY A 124 7.54 -7.60 -1.11
N VAL A 125 6.31 -7.90 -1.56
CA VAL A 125 5.06 -7.48 -0.92
C VAL A 125 4.53 -8.57 0.02
N ALA A 126 4.28 -8.23 1.29
CA ALA A 126 3.71 -9.17 2.26
C ALA A 126 2.19 -9.07 2.39
N ARG A 127 1.65 -7.85 2.44
CA ARG A 127 0.23 -7.56 2.65
C ARG A 127 -0.14 -6.28 1.92
N VAL A 128 -1.42 -6.10 1.61
CA VAL A 128 -1.94 -4.86 1.04
C VAL A 128 -2.97 -4.29 2.02
N HIS A 129 -2.80 -3.03 2.42
CA HIS A 129 -3.80 -2.33 3.22
C HIS A 129 -4.78 -1.63 2.28
N VAL A 130 -6.08 -1.83 2.52
CA VAL A 130 -7.16 -1.20 1.74
C VAL A 130 -7.87 -0.18 2.62
N ASN A 131 -7.94 1.07 2.19
CA ASN A 131 -8.49 2.17 3.00
C ASN A 131 -9.44 3.05 2.18
N ARG A 132 -10.49 3.55 2.84
CA ARG A 132 -11.30 4.67 2.34
C ARG A 132 -11.05 5.87 3.26
N TRP A 133 -10.51 6.96 2.72
CA TRP A 133 -10.41 8.25 3.41
C TRP A 133 -11.26 9.31 2.72
N GLY A 134 -12.27 9.80 3.44
CA GLY A 134 -13.47 10.55 3.04
C GLY A 134 -13.26 11.92 2.40
N ASP A 135 -12.25 12.60 2.91
CA ASP A 135 -12.42 14.02 3.27
C ASP A 135 -11.85 14.98 2.21
N GLY A 136 -11.01 14.46 1.30
CA GLY A 136 -10.36 15.27 0.26
C GLY A 136 -11.14 15.40 -1.06
N SER A 137 -12.03 14.46 -1.36
CA SER A 137 -12.75 14.36 -2.65
C SER A 137 -14.09 13.65 -2.48
N ALA A 138 -15.12 14.18 -3.15
CA ALA A 138 -16.45 13.57 -3.25
C ALA A 138 -16.49 12.38 -4.21
N HIS A 139 -15.54 12.29 -5.14
CA HIS A 139 -15.43 11.17 -6.07
C HIS A 139 -14.89 9.92 -5.37
N LEU A 140 -15.60 8.80 -5.47
CA LEU A 140 -15.23 7.53 -4.86
C LEU A 140 -13.83 7.08 -5.28
N HIS A 141 -13.00 6.88 -4.27
CA HIS A 141 -11.66 6.36 -4.44
C HIS A 141 -11.24 5.50 -3.24
N MET A 142 -10.62 4.36 -3.51
CA MET A 142 -10.12 3.41 -2.51
C MET A 142 -8.61 3.30 -2.63
N TRP A 143 -7.91 3.41 -1.51
CA TRP A 143 -6.45 3.37 -1.43
C TRP A 143 -5.95 1.95 -1.18
N PHE A 144 -4.90 1.55 -1.90
CA PHE A 144 -4.21 0.28 -1.75
C PHE A 144 -2.73 0.56 -1.47
N LEU A 145 -2.25 0.18 -0.29
CA LEU A 145 -0.87 0.40 0.15
C LEU A 145 -0.16 -0.94 0.32
N ALA A 146 0.89 -1.17 -0.46
CA ALA A 146 1.68 -2.40 -0.38
C ALA A 146 2.63 -2.37 0.81
N ARG A 147 2.40 -3.24 1.80
CA ARG A 147 3.33 -3.42 2.92
C ARG A 147 4.47 -4.35 2.49
N PRO A 148 5.74 -3.93 2.59
CA PRO A 148 6.84 -4.78 2.20
C PRO A 148 7.02 -5.99 3.14
N TYR A 149 7.61 -7.03 2.59
CA TYR A 149 8.03 -8.24 3.29
C TYR A 149 9.16 -7.94 4.28
N GLY A 150 9.22 -8.71 5.37
CA GLY A 150 10.27 -8.59 6.39
C GLY A 150 10.21 -7.36 7.31
N ARG A 151 9.52 -6.26 6.94
CA ARG A 151 9.48 -5.03 7.75
C ARG A 151 8.26 -4.98 8.67
N LEU A 152 8.36 -5.59 9.85
CA LEU A 152 7.24 -5.66 10.82
C LEU A 152 6.86 -4.30 11.42
N GLN A 153 7.77 -3.32 11.44
CA GLN A 153 7.49 -1.96 11.90
C GLN A 153 6.41 -1.27 11.05
N LEU A 154 6.27 -1.66 9.78
CA LEU A 154 5.31 -1.08 8.85
C LEU A 154 3.91 -1.71 8.97
N ARG A 155 3.59 -2.38 10.09
CA ARG A 155 2.29 -3.00 10.32
C ARG A 155 1.26 -1.99 10.84
N GLY A 156 0.01 -2.24 10.49
CA GLY A 156 -1.12 -1.53 11.07
C GLY A 156 -1.30 -0.11 10.51
N THR A 157 -1.85 0.75 11.35
CA THR A 157 -2.43 2.05 10.99
C THR A 157 -1.43 3.08 10.50
N PHE A 158 -0.14 2.98 10.87
CA PHE A 158 0.89 3.97 10.53
C PHE A 158 1.55 3.77 9.17
N LEU A 159 1.11 2.78 8.37
CA LEU A 159 1.74 2.50 7.07
C LEU A 159 1.74 3.71 6.11
N SER A 160 0.68 4.52 6.10
CA SER A 160 0.60 5.73 5.27
C SER A 160 1.55 6.84 5.73
N LEU A 161 1.79 6.96 7.04
CA LEU A 161 2.79 7.89 7.57
C LEU A 161 4.19 7.44 7.19
N TRP A 162 4.47 6.13 7.35
CA TRP A 162 5.74 5.56 6.93
C TRP A 162 6.03 5.74 5.43
N ASP A 163 5.02 5.63 4.55
CA ASP A 163 5.17 5.89 3.12
C ASP A 163 5.72 7.31 2.82
N SER A 164 5.33 8.28 3.64
CA SER A 164 5.78 9.67 3.51
C SER A 164 7.20 9.91 4.06
N ILE A 165 7.70 9.01 4.90
CA ILE A 165 9.00 9.12 5.60
C ILE A 165 10.08 8.32 4.88
N LEU A 166 9.72 7.13 4.38
CA LEU A 166 10.66 6.22 3.74
C LEU A 166 11.19 6.81 2.42
N PRO A 167 12.47 6.54 2.08
CA PRO A 167 13.01 6.94 0.79
C PRO A 167 12.23 6.25 -0.33
N PRO A 168 11.92 6.95 -1.43
CA PRO A 168 11.16 6.36 -2.52
C PRO A 168 11.92 5.21 -3.18
N ILE A 169 11.19 4.20 -3.66
CA ILE A 169 11.77 3.14 -4.48
C ILE A 169 12.28 3.70 -5.82
N SER A 170 13.12 2.93 -6.52
CA SER A 170 13.62 3.36 -7.83
C SER A 170 12.48 3.50 -8.84
N GLU A 171 12.58 4.48 -9.74
CA GLU A 171 11.56 4.71 -10.76
C GLU A 171 11.42 3.51 -11.72
N ALA A 172 12.53 2.82 -12.01
CA ALA A 172 12.53 1.62 -12.84
C ALA A 172 11.68 0.50 -12.19
N GLN A 173 11.94 0.19 -10.91
CA GLN A 173 11.17 -0.82 -10.18
C GLN A 173 9.69 -0.41 -10.06
N TRP A 174 9.43 0.88 -9.82
CA TRP A 174 8.07 1.39 -9.71
C TRP A 174 7.29 1.21 -11.02
N ARG A 175 7.86 1.63 -12.16
CA ARG A 175 7.23 1.46 -13.48
C ARG A 175 6.99 0.00 -13.83
N GLU A 176 7.94 -0.87 -13.52
CA GLU A 176 7.79 -2.33 -13.71
C GLU A 176 6.63 -2.88 -12.88
N ASN A 177 6.55 -2.51 -11.60
CA ASN A 177 5.42 -2.92 -10.74
C ASN A 177 4.08 -2.41 -11.27
N LEU A 178 4.00 -1.17 -11.79
CA LEU A 178 2.77 -0.63 -12.40
C LEU A 178 2.34 -1.45 -13.62
N ALA A 179 3.28 -1.80 -14.49
CA ALA A 179 3.00 -2.60 -15.67
C ALA A 179 2.51 -4.02 -15.32
N LEU A 180 3.13 -4.66 -14.32
CA LEU A 180 2.70 -5.98 -13.83
C LEU A 180 1.27 -5.94 -13.27
N VAL A 181 0.95 -4.95 -12.43
CA VAL A 181 -0.41 -4.81 -11.88
C VAL A 181 -1.43 -4.52 -12.98
N ALA A 182 -1.10 -3.61 -13.92
CA ALA A 182 -1.98 -3.28 -15.04
C ALA A 182 -2.25 -4.50 -15.94
N ALA A 183 -1.22 -5.26 -16.27
CA ALA A 183 -1.32 -6.47 -17.08
C ALA A 183 -2.15 -7.55 -16.37
N TRP A 184 -1.94 -7.75 -15.06
CA TRP A 184 -2.73 -8.69 -14.27
C TRP A 184 -4.23 -8.34 -14.29
N LEU A 185 -4.58 -7.06 -14.13
CA LEU A 185 -5.98 -6.62 -14.18
C LEU A 185 -6.60 -6.85 -15.56
N ALA A 186 -5.82 -6.72 -16.62
CA ALA A 186 -6.27 -6.93 -18.00
C ALA A 186 -6.73 -8.38 -18.27
N GLU A 187 -6.26 -9.37 -17.50
CA GLU A 187 -6.75 -10.76 -17.58
C GLU A 187 -8.25 -10.88 -17.26
N PHE A 188 -8.80 -9.91 -16.53
CA PHE A 188 -10.21 -9.84 -16.15
C PHE A 188 -11.01 -8.81 -16.96
N GLY A 189 -10.41 -8.29 -18.04
CA GLY A 189 -10.97 -7.24 -18.90
C GLY A 189 -10.35 -5.86 -18.67
N GLY A 190 -10.87 -4.86 -19.39
CA GLY A 190 -10.29 -3.52 -19.42
C GLY A 190 -9.01 -3.45 -20.26
N ARG A 191 -8.33 -2.30 -20.22
CA ARG A 191 -7.11 -2.02 -20.98
C ARG A 191 -5.98 -1.62 -20.03
N PRO A 192 -4.81 -2.29 -20.08
CA PRO A 192 -3.62 -1.83 -19.41
C PRO A 192 -3.04 -0.64 -20.17
N LEU A 193 -2.57 0.37 -19.43
CA LEU A 193 -1.96 1.59 -19.97
C LEU A 193 -0.53 1.82 -19.44
N ALA A 194 -0.15 1.15 -18.35
CA ALA A 194 1.24 1.09 -17.92
C ALA A 194 2.04 0.09 -18.77
N GLU A 195 3.10 0.58 -19.41
CA GLU A 195 4.02 -0.26 -20.19
C GLU A 195 5.20 -0.75 -19.34
N PRO A 196 5.65 -2.01 -19.52
CA PRO A 196 6.88 -2.50 -18.89
C PRO A 196 8.08 -1.64 -19.29
N SER A 197 9.08 -1.56 -18.41
CA SER A 197 10.38 -1.00 -18.80
C SER A 197 10.91 -1.80 -19.99
N ARG A 198 11.22 -1.11 -21.10
CA ARG A 198 11.82 -1.79 -22.27
C ARG A 198 13.12 -2.42 -21.81
N ILE A 199 13.24 -3.74 -21.98
CA ILE A 199 14.48 -4.46 -21.74
C ILE A 199 15.55 -3.77 -22.59
N GLN A 200 16.52 -3.14 -21.92
CA GLN A 200 17.71 -2.65 -22.59
C GLN A 200 18.56 -3.88 -22.89
N TRP A 201 18.29 -4.49 -24.04
CA TRP A 201 19.19 -5.47 -24.61
C TRP A 201 20.52 -4.76 -24.91
N GLN A 202 21.40 -4.71 -23.91
CA GLN A 202 22.82 -4.53 -24.17
C GLN A 202 23.25 -5.82 -24.85
N ALA A 203 23.31 -5.78 -26.18
CA ALA A 203 24.03 -6.80 -26.93
C ALA A 203 25.42 -6.87 -26.29
N PRO A 204 25.93 -8.05 -25.88
CA PRO A 204 27.30 -8.15 -25.43
C PRO A 204 28.16 -7.55 -26.54
N SER A 205 28.92 -6.51 -26.19
CA SER A 205 29.95 -5.94 -27.05
C SER A 205 30.71 -7.11 -27.66
N SER A 206 30.92 -7.04 -28.97
CA SER A 206 31.45 -8.14 -29.76
C SER A 206 32.60 -8.85 -29.03
N LEU A 207 32.66 -10.18 -29.11
CA LEU A 207 33.78 -10.95 -28.56
C LEU A 207 35.16 -10.46 -29.06
N ALA A 208 35.19 -9.66 -30.13
CA ALA A 208 36.37 -8.96 -30.62
C ALA A 208 36.90 -7.89 -29.64
N ASP A 209 36.04 -7.16 -28.93
CA ASP A 209 36.48 -6.15 -27.95
C ASP A 209 37.06 -6.80 -26.68
N GLN A 210 36.57 -7.99 -26.31
CA GLN A 210 37.14 -8.80 -25.23
C GLN A 210 38.47 -9.44 -25.63
N SER A 211 38.62 -9.82 -26.90
CA SER A 211 39.90 -10.29 -27.47
C SER A 211 40.94 -9.18 -27.43
N ASP A 212 40.58 -7.96 -27.84
CA ASP A 212 41.49 -6.81 -27.86
C ASP A 212 41.93 -6.37 -26.47
N ALA A 213 41.03 -6.43 -25.47
CA ALA A 213 41.38 -6.15 -24.08
C ALA A 213 42.28 -7.24 -23.48
N ALA A 214 41.98 -8.51 -23.73
CA ALA A 214 42.81 -9.63 -23.26
C ALA A 214 44.20 -9.63 -23.90
N GLN A 215 44.31 -9.23 -25.18
CA GLN A 215 45.57 -9.19 -25.91
C GLN A 215 46.45 -8.02 -25.47
N ARG A 216 45.87 -6.85 -25.15
CA ARG A 216 46.59 -5.73 -24.54
C ARG A 216 47.13 -6.06 -23.15
N SER A 217 46.36 -6.78 -22.34
CA SER A 217 46.83 -7.25 -21.02
C SER A 217 47.96 -8.28 -21.12
N ALA A 218 47.92 -9.18 -22.11
CA ALA A 218 48.98 -10.16 -22.35
C ALA A 218 50.26 -9.51 -22.91
N GLU A 219 50.14 -8.46 -23.73
CA GLU A 219 51.28 -7.69 -24.23
C GLU A 219 51.94 -6.85 -23.12
N GLU A 220 51.16 -6.23 -22.22
CA GLU A 220 51.71 -5.52 -21.06
C GLU A 220 52.44 -6.45 -20.08
N GLU A 221 51.92 -7.66 -19.85
CA GLU A 221 52.57 -8.67 -19.01
C GLU A 221 53.82 -9.27 -19.69
N ALA A 222 53.80 -9.46 -21.01
CA ALA A 222 54.97 -9.91 -21.76
C ALA A 222 56.09 -8.87 -21.75
N VAL A 223 55.77 -7.57 -21.84
CA VAL A 223 56.75 -6.47 -21.79
C VAL A 223 57.39 -6.36 -20.39
N SER A 224 56.68 -6.67 -19.30
CA SER A 224 57.27 -6.64 -17.96
C SER A 224 58.24 -7.80 -17.67
N VAL A 225 58.14 -8.92 -18.40
CA VAL A 225 59.00 -10.10 -18.19
C VAL A 225 60.38 -9.93 -18.85
N ILE A 226 60.49 -9.16 -19.93
CA ILE A 226 61.74 -9.03 -20.71
C ILE A 226 62.74 -8.03 -20.11
N GLU A 227 62.33 -7.16 -19.18
CA GLU A 227 63.23 -6.19 -18.54
C GLU A 227 63.88 -6.68 -17.22
N ALA A 228 63.60 -7.91 -16.77
CA ALA A 228 64.05 -8.42 -15.47
C ALA A 228 65.21 -9.45 -15.51
N GLU A 229 65.74 -9.82 -16.68
CA GLU A 229 66.71 -10.94 -16.82
C GLU A 229 68.21 -10.55 -16.87
N GLU A 230 68.60 -9.28 -16.76
CA GLU A 230 70.02 -8.90 -16.58
C GLU A 230 70.29 -8.36 -15.18
N GLU A 231 70.58 -9.25 -14.22
CA GLU A 231 71.69 -9.13 -13.24
C GLU A 231 71.64 -10.31 -12.23
N ILE A 232 72.44 -11.36 -12.46
CA ILE A 232 72.71 -12.40 -11.45
C ILE A 232 74.22 -12.42 -11.16
N PRO A 233 74.67 -11.97 -9.96
CA PRO A 233 76.02 -12.21 -9.49
C PRO A 233 76.21 -13.67 -9.02
N LEU A 234 77.34 -14.27 -9.38
CA LEU A 234 77.74 -15.64 -9.00
C LEU A 234 78.04 -15.74 -7.48
N PRO A 235 77.63 -16.82 -6.78
CA PRO A 235 78.01 -17.04 -5.39
C PRO A 235 79.26 -17.91 -5.23
N ALA A 236 80.02 -17.63 -4.17
CA ALA A 236 81.15 -18.43 -3.69
C ALA A 236 80.69 -19.45 -2.62
N ASP A 237 81.44 -20.56 -2.53
CA ASP A 237 81.19 -21.79 -1.75
C ASP A 237 80.95 -21.63 -0.24
N GLY A 238 80.13 -22.54 0.34
CA GLY A 238 80.32 -22.97 1.74
C GLY A 238 79.12 -23.51 2.55
N LYS A 239 78.98 -24.86 2.58
CA LYS A 239 78.49 -25.77 3.66
C LYS A 239 77.03 -25.78 4.18
N ALA A 240 76.37 -26.91 3.88
CA ALA A 240 75.65 -27.91 4.71
C ALA A 240 74.85 -27.52 5.97
N ALA A 241 73.56 -27.91 6.03
CA ALA A 241 73.00 -29.03 6.84
C ALA A 241 71.45 -29.04 6.85
N ASP A 242 70.87 -30.26 6.83
CA ASP A 242 69.58 -30.74 7.39
C ASP A 242 68.23 -30.05 7.03
N ALA A 243 67.06 -30.70 6.95
CA ALA A 243 66.57 -32.09 6.92
C ALA A 243 65.03 -32.05 6.73
N HIS A 244 64.43 -33.18 6.30
CA HIS A 244 63.00 -33.60 6.43
C HIS A 244 61.91 -32.78 5.68
N ASP A 245 60.79 -33.33 5.20
CA ASP A 245 60.22 -34.67 4.97
C ASP A 245 58.93 -34.47 4.13
N VAL A 246 58.47 -35.50 3.42
CA VAL A 246 57.45 -35.49 2.36
C VAL A 246 56.13 -36.07 2.86
N GLY A 247 54.99 -35.60 2.33
CA GLY A 247 53.74 -36.38 2.24
C GLY A 247 52.49 -35.55 2.53
N GLN A 248 51.75 -35.07 1.53
CA GLN A 248 50.72 -35.75 0.71
C GLN A 248 49.40 -36.10 1.41
N ALA A 249 48.35 -35.84 0.63
CA ALA A 249 46.92 -35.84 0.91
C ALA A 249 46.32 -37.19 1.31
N ALA A 250 45.12 -37.13 1.88
CA ALA A 250 44.12 -38.17 1.71
C ALA A 250 42.70 -37.57 1.68
N ASP A 251 41.99 -37.94 0.63
CA ASP A 251 40.53 -37.97 0.49
C ASP A 251 39.86 -38.75 1.63
N GLU A 252 38.62 -38.38 1.95
CA GLU A 252 37.54 -39.38 2.03
C GLU A 252 36.15 -38.72 2.05
N ALA A 253 35.38 -39.02 1.00
CA ALA A 253 33.93 -38.90 0.98
C ALA A 253 33.31 -40.17 1.58
N THR A 254 32.14 -40.07 2.22
CA THR A 254 31.03 -41.05 2.12
C THR A 254 29.82 -40.67 2.99
N THR A 255 28.67 -40.57 2.31
CA THR A 255 27.27 -40.98 2.64
C THR A 255 26.79 -40.98 4.10
N GLY A 256 25.57 -40.61 4.48
CA GLY A 256 24.36 -40.27 3.74
C GLY A 256 23.12 -40.36 4.66
N ARG A 257 21.96 -40.07 4.06
CA ARG A 257 20.60 -40.52 4.41
C ARG A 257 19.83 -39.85 5.58
N SER A 258 18.82 -39.10 5.15
CA SER A 258 17.40 -39.02 5.58
C SER A 258 17.01 -39.36 7.04
N ALA A 259 16.29 -38.45 7.70
CA ALA A 259 14.83 -38.53 7.91
C ALA A 259 14.27 -37.37 8.75
N SER A 260 13.02 -37.04 8.43
CA SER A 260 11.97 -36.28 9.13
C SER A 260 12.11 -36.03 10.64
N GLY A 261 11.76 -34.81 11.05
CA GLY A 261 11.37 -34.46 12.41
C GLY A 261 10.63 -33.13 12.43
N SER A 262 9.30 -33.21 12.42
CA SER A 262 8.36 -32.13 12.73
C SER A 262 8.64 -31.54 14.12
N ASP A 263 8.66 -30.22 14.24
CA ASP A 263 8.30 -29.58 15.51
C ASP A 263 7.50 -28.30 15.28
N ALA A 264 6.32 -28.29 15.89
CA ALA A 264 5.33 -27.24 15.82
C ALA A 264 5.49 -26.37 17.07
N GLY A 265 6.12 -25.21 16.89
CA GLY A 265 6.22 -24.18 17.93
C GLY A 265 4.93 -23.40 18.07
N SER A 266 4.10 -23.83 19.01
CA SER A 266 3.02 -23.07 19.65
C SER A 266 3.48 -21.70 20.13
N TYR A 267 2.76 -20.63 19.78
CA TYR A 267 2.80 -19.37 20.54
C TYR A 267 1.38 -18.98 20.95
N ASP A 268 1.24 -18.80 22.26
CA ASP A 268 0.02 -18.59 23.00
C ASP A 268 -0.74 -17.33 22.56
N ALA A 269 -2.03 -17.52 22.27
CA ALA A 269 -3.01 -16.45 22.18
C ALA A 269 -3.55 -16.17 23.60
N ALA A 270 -3.14 -15.04 24.19
CA ALA A 270 -3.83 -14.49 25.35
C ALA A 270 -5.13 -13.83 24.89
N GLY A 271 -6.26 -14.45 25.24
CA GLY A 271 -7.59 -13.89 25.05
C GLY A 271 -7.94 -12.85 26.13
N SER A 272 -8.71 -11.85 25.73
CA SER A 272 -9.69 -11.22 26.62
C SER A 272 -11.07 -11.40 25.98
N GLY A 273 -11.86 -12.30 26.57
CA GLY A 273 -13.25 -12.52 26.21
C GLY A 273 -14.12 -11.41 26.78
N THR A 274 -15.08 -10.95 25.98
CA THR A 274 -16.33 -10.39 26.48
C THR A 274 -17.46 -11.19 25.86
N ASP A 275 -18.03 -12.07 26.68
CA ASP A 275 -19.23 -12.84 26.38
C ASP A 275 -20.42 -11.89 26.25
N VAL A 276 -21.16 -11.97 25.14
CA VAL A 276 -22.55 -11.53 25.09
C VAL A 276 -23.37 -12.75 24.70
N SER A 277 -23.94 -13.38 25.72
CA SER A 277 -24.79 -14.55 25.56
C SER A 277 -26.18 -14.13 25.06
N ALA A 278 -26.59 -14.72 23.94
CA ALA A 278 -27.95 -14.70 23.44
C ALA A 278 -28.67 -15.97 23.89
N ALA A 279 -29.65 -15.83 24.77
CA ALA A 279 -30.94 -16.56 24.79
C ALA A 279 -31.57 -16.44 26.18
N ASP A 280 -32.76 -15.84 26.27
CA ASP A 280 -33.93 -16.64 26.65
C ASP A 280 -35.25 -15.94 26.29
N LEU A 281 -36.10 -16.73 25.64
CA LEU A 281 -37.47 -16.44 25.24
C LEU A 281 -38.43 -16.98 26.31
N ARG A 282 -39.49 -16.22 26.63
CA ARG A 282 -40.91 -16.63 26.90
C ARG A 282 -41.61 -15.48 27.64
N SER A 283 -42.57 -14.79 27.03
CA SER A 283 -43.99 -15.15 26.84
C SER A 283 -44.88 -14.52 27.92
N GLU A 284 -45.55 -13.42 27.60
CA GLU A 284 -46.88 -13.12 28.14
C GLU A 284 -47.79 -12.53 27.05
N THR A 285 -48.90 -13.25 26.83
CA THR A 285 -50.06 -12.91 26.02
C THR A 285 -51.10 -12.17 26.87
N ALA A 286 -51.65 -11.06 26.39
CA ALA A 286 -53.01 -10.56 26.69
C ALA A 286 -53.21 -9.22 25.93
N SER A 287 -53.91 -9.20 24.79
CA SER A 287 -55.35 -8.95 24.65
C SER A 287 -55.78 -7.49 24.85
N GLY A 288 -56.33 -6.85 23.82
CA GLY A 288 -57.22 -5.70 23.98
C GLY A 288 -57.15 -4.63 22.90
N SER A 289 -57.76 -4.87 21.73
CA SER A 289 -58.40 -3.77 20.98
C SER A 289 -59.79 -3.51 21.58
N PRO A 290 -60.28 -2.27 21.49
CA PRO A 290 -61.55 -2.11 20.80
C PRO A 290 -61.53 -0.98 19.77
N ARG A 291 -62.15 -1.28 18.63
CA ARG A 291 -62.75 -0.29 17.74
C ARG A 291 -64.04 0.21 18.36
N THR A 292 -64.35 1.49 18.16
CA THR A 292 -65.75 1.96 17.98
C THR A 292 -65.77 3.11 16.98
N ASP A 293 -66.46 2.86 15.86
CA ASP A 293 -67.08 3.86 15.01
C ASP A 293 -68.21 4.59 15.76
N ALA A 294 -68.45 5.87 15.46
CA ALA A 294 -69.80 6.43 15.31
C ALA A 294 -69.76 7.86 14.74
N ALA A 295 -70.58 8.06 13.71
CA ALA A 295 -70.80 9.28 12.95
C ALA A 295 -71.88 10.19 13.56
N ALA A 296 -71.90 11.47 13.14
CA ALA A 296 -73.09 12.32 12.93
C ALA A 296 -72.62 13.71 12.43
N SER A 297 -72.75 14.05 11.14
CA SER A 297 -73.92 14.66 10.45
C SER A 297 -74.23 16.10 10.88
N GLY A 298 -74.23 17.03 9.91
CA GLY A 298 -74.63 18.43 10.09
C GLY A 298 -74.53 19.25 8.80
N ASP A 299 -75.52 19.08 7.95
CA ASP A 299 -75.82 19.80 6.70
C ASP A 299 -76.17 21.29 6.96
N ALA A 300 -75.65 22.24 6.18
CA ALA A 300 -76.31 23.54 5.95
C ALA A 300 -75.70 24.31 4.75
N ARG A 301 -76.55 24.42 3.74
CA ARG A 301 -76.43 25.04 2.43
C ARG A 301 -76.31 26.59 2.40
N THR A 302 -75.73 27.06 1.29
CA THR A 302 -76.16 28.15 0.38
C THR A 302 -76.05 29.64 0.73
N GLY A 303 -75.52 30.38 -0.25
CA GLY A 303 -75.69 31.82 -0.51
C GLY A 303 -74.46 32.37 -1.27
N ASP A 304 -74.36 32.22 -2.59
CA ASP A 304 -74.82 33.18 -3.62
C ASP A 304 -74.20 34.58 -3.40
N SER A 305 -73.35 35.16 -4.24
CA SER A 305 -73.62 35.52 -5.63
C SER A 305 -72.45 36.32 -6.25
N ARG A 306 -72.27 36.16 -7.57
CA ARG A 306 -71.88 37.13 -8.63
C ARG A 306 -70.57 37.95 -8.48
N ALA A 307 -69.58 37.76 -9.36
CA ALA A 307 -69.49 38.17 -10.77
C ALA A 307 -68.98 39.61 -10.97
N SER A 308 -67.81 39.73 -11.60
CA SER A 308 -67.50 40.73 -12.63
C SER A 308 -66.20 40.38 -13.35
N ASP A 309 -66.34 40.01 -14.62
CA ASP A 309 -65.29 40.01 -15.63
C ASP A 309 -64.71 41.42 -15.87
N GLY A 310 -63.42 41.44 -16.21
CA GLY A 310 -62.89 42.20 -17.35
C GLY A 310 -62.76 43.73 -17.24
N ARG A 311 -61.54 44.21 -16.96
CA ARG A 311 -60.68 44.88 -17.95
C ARG A 311 -59.25 45.04 -17.45
#